data_AF-A0AA88D1H4-F1
#
_entry.id   AF-A0AA88D1H4-F1
#
_cell.length_a   1.000
_cell.length_b   1.000
_cell.length_c   1.000
_cell.angle_alpha   90.00
_cell.angle_beta   90.00
_cell.angle_gamma   90.00
#
_symmetry.space_group_name_H-M   'P 1'
#
loop_
_entity.id
_entity.type
_entity.pdbx_description
1 polymer ?
#
loop_
_entity_poly.entity_id
_entity_poly.type
_entity_poly.pdbx_seq_one_letter_code
_entity_poly.pdbx_strand_id
1 'polypeptide(L)'
;MKYDPVAKKTTVLLKGLAFPDGVALSNDNSFLLFAESTTMRIFRVWLRGPKARTSEVFAQLGRSPDNIKRNRNGEFWIALNTGRAVLKNLVHNKFGSQVVLPSWIADPVAVKFDRDGNVVGAVDGNGESTLESVSEVEEHGGTLWFGSAVKPYVGVMHQIDI
;
A
#
# COMPACT_ATOMS: atom_id res chain seq x y z
N MET A 1 -7.82 -14.52 2.48
CA MET A 1 -7.83 -16.01 2.49
C MET A 1 -6.50 -16.52 1.94
N LYS A 2 -6.13 -17.79 2.16
CA LYS A 2 -5.02 -18.48 1.49
C LYS A 2 -5.57 -19.66 0.70
N TYR A 3 -5.11 -19.85 -0.53
CA TYR A 3 -5.41 -21.03 -1.33
C TYR A 3 -4.13 -21.86 -1.52
N ASP A 4 -4.25 -23.17 -1.31
CA ASP A 4 -3.21 -24.15 -1.65
C ASP A 4 -3.66 -24.89 -2.92
N PRO A 5 -2.98 -24.71 -4.07
CA PRO A 5 -3.37 -25.31 -5.34
C PRO A 5 -3.09 -26.81 -5.41
N VAL A 6 -2.11 -27.32 -4.66
CA VAL A 6 -1.76 -28.75 -4.64
C VAL A 6 -2.80 -29.52 -3.83
N ALA A 7 -3.11 -29.03 -2.63
CA ALA A 7 -4.12 -29.64 -1.76
C ALA A 7 -5.56 -29.23 -2.14
N LYS A 8 -5.72 -28.30 -3.09
CA LYS A 8 -7.00 -27.67 -3.46
C LYS A 8 -7.78 -27.14 -2.25
N LYS A 9 -7.06 -26.58 -1.27
CA LYS A 9 -7.62 -26.22 0.04
C LYS A 9 -7.57 -24.71 0.26
N THR A 10 -8.71 -24.14 0.64
CA THR A 10 -8.80 -22.75 1.10
C THR A 10 -8.72 -22.69 2.63
N THR A 11 -7.95 -21.74 3.15
CA THR A 11 -7.85 -21.44 4.57
C THR A 11 -8.17 -19.97 4.81
N VAL A 12 -9.06 -19.67 5.77
CA VAL A 12 -9.31 -18.30 6.20
C VAL A 12 -8.20 -17.88 7.17
N LEU A 13 -7.44 -16.84 6.81
CA LEU A 13 -6.36 -16.31 7.64
C LEU A 13 -6.87 -15.31 8.68
N LEU A 14 -7.75 -14.40 8.26
CA LEU A 14 -8.37 -13.35 9.07
C LEU A 14 -9.84 -13.18 8.64
N LYS A 15 -10.68 -12.69 9.55
CA LYS A 15 -12.11 -12.37 9.35
C LYS A 15 -12.42 -11.00 9.96
N GLY A 16 -13.56 -10.43 9.58
CA GLY A 16 -14.04 -9.16 10.17
C GLY A 16 -13.22 -7.94 9.76
N LEU A 17 -12.61 -7.97 8.58
CA LEU A 17 -11.82 -6.86 8.03
C LEU A 17 -12.75 -5.81 7.39
N ALA A 18 -12.41 -4.54 7.52
CA ALA A 18 -13.20 -3.42 7.01
C ALA A 18 -12.73 -2.99 5.61
N PHE A 19 -13.31 -3.62 4.57
CA PHE A 19 -12.99 -3.37 3.16
C PHE A 19 -11.49 -3.58 2.84
N PRO A 20 -11.02 -4.85 2.84
CA PRO A 20 -9.62 -5.18 2.58
C PRO A 20 -9.31 -5.26 1.07
N ASP A 21 -8.86 -4.16 0.47
CA ASP A 21 -8.62 -4.09 -0.99
C ASP A 21 -7.29 -4.71 -1.43
N GLY A 22 -6.17 -4.24 -0.88
CA GLY A 22 -4.83 -4.66 -1.32
C GLY A 22 -4.19 -5.75 -0.46
N VAL A 23 -3.38 -6.61 -1.06
CA VAL A 23 -2.56 -7.61 -0.36
C VAL A 23 -1.24 -7.86 -1.09
N ALA A 24 -0.14 -7.98 -0.34
CA ALA A 24 1.17 -8.34 -0.89
C ALA A 24 1.97 -9.22 0.07
N LEU A 25 2.65 -10.24 -0.44
CA LEU A 25 3.58 -11.07 0.32
C LEU A 25 4.97 -10.43 0.39
N SER A 26 5.65 -10.58 1.52
CA SER A 26 7.07 -10.26 1.63
C SER A 26 7.92 -11.15 0.73
N ASN A 27 9.11 -10.69 0.35
CA ASN A 27 10.04 -11.40 -0.54
C ASN A 27 10.37 -12.82 -0.03
N ASP A 28 10.54 -12.96 1.28
CA ASP A 28 10.91 -14.20 1.98
C ASP A 28 9.69 -15.02 2.46
N ASN A 29 8.47 -14.58 2.14
CA ASN A 29 7.21 -15.15 2.62
C ASN A 29 7.09 -15.25 4.16
N SER A 30 7.82 -14.40 4.90
CA SER A 30 7.73 -14.33 6.37
C SER A 30 6.51 -13.57 6.87
N PHE A 31 5.98 -12.62 6.08
CA PHE A 31 4.76 -11.87 6.38
C PHE A 31 3.99 -11.51 5.10
N LEU A 32 2.75 -11.08 5.26
CA LEU A 32 2.02 -10.33 4.24
C LEU A 32 1.59 -8.98 4.77
N LEU A 33 1.41 -8.02 3.86
CA LEU A 33 0.70 -6.78 4.13
C LEU A 33 -0.71 -6.86 3.53
N PHE A 34 -1.68 -6.24 4.18
CA PHE A 34 -2.97 -5.95 3.57
C PHE A 34 -3.42 -4.53 3.89
N ALA A 35 -4.12 -3.91 2.95
CA ALA A 35 -4.75 -2.61 3.12
C ALA A 35 -6.16 -2.78 3.68
N GLU A 36 -6.54 -1.94 4.61
CA GLU A 36 -7.91 -1.81 5.13
C GLU A 36 -8.40 -0.39 4.83
N SER A 37 -9.11 -0.24 3.73
CA SER A 37 -9.43 1.03 3.08
C SER A 37 -10.23 1.96 4.00
N THR A 38 -11.28 1.43 4.63
CA THR A 38 -12.18 2.20 5.51
C THR A 38 -11.49 2.73 6.76
N THR A 39 -10.47 2.04 7.28
CA THR A 39 -9.73 2.50 8.47
C THR A 39 -8.45 3.24 8.11
N MET A 40 -8.15 3.36 6.81
CA MET A 40 -6.94 3.97 6.26
C MET A 40 -5.65 3.34 6.82
N ARG A 41 -5.67 2.04 7.13
CA ARG A 41 -4.54 1.33 7.73
C ARG A 41 -3.99 0.27 6.80
N ILE A 42 -2.70 0.04 6.95
CA ILE A 42 -2.01 -1.13 6.45
C ILE A 42 -1.69 -2.01 7.64
N PHE A 43 -1.98 -3.29 7.51
CA PHE A 43 -1.67 -4.28 8.52
C PHE A 43 -0.59 -5.22 8.02
N ARG A 44 0.25 -5.67 8.94
CA ARG A 44 1.16 -6.78 8.74
C ARG A 44 0.61 -8.02 9.41
N VAL A 45 0.66 -9.15 8.72
CA VAL A 45 0.35 -10.47 9.27
C VAL A 45 1.59 -11.34 9.17
N TRP A 46 2.10 -11.77 10.33
CA TRP A 46 3.27 -12.64 10.39
C TRP A 46 2.86 -14.07 10.00
N LEU A 47 3.53 -14.64 8.99
CA LEU A 47 3.26 -15.99 8.48
C LEU A 47 4.23 -17.03 9.06
N ARG A 48 5.42 -16.58 9.47
CA ARG A 48 6.51 -17.42 10.00
C ARG A 48 7.15 -16.77 11.22
N GLY A 49 7.97 -17.54 11.94
CA GLY A 49 8.73 -17.09 13.09
C GLY A 49 7.91 -17.00 14.39
N PRO A 50 8.49 -16.44 15.47
CA PRO A 50 7.87 -16.42 16.80
C PRO A 50 6.53 -15.67 16.88
N LYS A 51 6.31 -14.73 15.96
CA LYS A 51 5.06 -13.96 15.83
C LYS A 51 4.04 -14.59 14.88
N ALA A 52 4.29 -15.78 14.32
CA ALA A 52 3.40 -16.36 13.31
C ALA A 52 1.93 -16.38 13.77
N ARG A 53 1.03 -16.02 12.85
CA ARG A 53 -0.43 -15.89 13.04
C ARG A 53 -0.88 -14.68 13.87
N THR A 54 0.02 -13.76 14.22
CA THR A 54 -0.37 -12.46 14.75
C THR A 54 -0.42 -11.41 13.66
N SER A 55 -1.11 -10.30 13.94
CA SER A 55 -1.11 -9.11 13.10
C SER A 55 -0.83 -7.85 13.91
N GLU A 56 -0.29 -6.84 13.24
CA GLU A 56 0.00 -5.53 13.83
C GLU A 56 -0.25 -4.43 12.78
N VAL A 57 -0.54 -3.21 13.23
CA VAL A 57 -0.63 -2.05 12.33
C VAL A 57 0.78 -1.77 11.80
N PHE A 58 0.91 -1.78 10.49
CA PHE A 58 2.15 -1.49 9.79
C PHE A 58 2.29 0.01 9.51
N ALA A 59 1.20 0.62 9.02
CA ALA A 59 1.12 2.05 8.76
C ALA A 59 -0.33 2.54 8.88
N GLN A 60 -0.51 3.80 9.25
CA GLN A 60 -1.74 4.57 9.09
C GLN A 60 -1.50 5.60 7.98
N LEU A 61 -2.49 5.82 7.12
CA LEU A 61 -2.41 6.71 5.97
C LEU A 61 -3.45 7.83 6.07
N GLY A 62 -3.19 8.96 5.42
CA GLY A 62 -4.08 10.13 5.39
C GLY A 62 -5.15 10.04 4.29
N ARG A 63 -5.17 8.94 3.54
CA ARG A 63 -6.04 8.68 2.40
C ARG A 63 -6.34 7.18 2.35
N SER A 64 -7.48 6.80 1.78
CA SER A 64 -7.87 5.39 1.69
C SER A 64 -6.83 4.61 0.87
N PRO A 65 -6.13 3.62 1.46
CA PRO A 65 -5.29 2.73 0.69
C PRO A 65 -6.14 1.83 -0.20
N ASP A 66 -5.49 1.26 -1.21
CA ASP A 66 -6.08 0.30 -2.15
C ASP A 66 -5.04 -0.81 -2.42
N ASN A 67 -4.82 -1.23 -3.67
CA ASN A 67 -3.85 -2.28 -3.99
C ASN A 67 -2.43 -2.00 -3.46
N ILE A 68 -1.78 -3.08 -3.04
CA ILE A 68 -0.38 -3.11 -2.60
C ILE A 68 0.43 -3.94 -3.60
N LYS A 69 1.54 -3.37 -4.11
CA LYS A 69 2.46 -4.06 -5.00
C LYS A 69 3.87 -4.02 -4.45
N ARG A 70 4.51 -5.20 -4.43
CA ARG A 70 5.90 -5.33 -4.00
C ARG A 70 6.84 -5.20 -5.20
N ASN A 71 7.85 -4.35 -5.11
CA ASN A 71 8.90 -4.27 -6.13
C ASN A 71 10.01 -5.32 -5.91
N ARG A 72 11.02 -5.32 -6.79
CA ARG A 72 12.14 -6.29 -6.74
C ARG A 72 13.01 -6.13 -5.49
N ASN A 73 13.11 -4.93 -4.94
CA ASN A 73 13.85 -4.63 -3.71
C ASN A 73 13.13 -5.12 -2.45
N GLY A 74 11.87 -5.55 -2.58
CA GLY A 74 11.05 -5.97 -1.44
C GLY A 74 10.34 -4.82 -0.74
N GLU A 75 10.30 -3.64 -1.38
CA GLU A 75 9.54 -2.47 -0.96
C GLU A 75 8.10 -2.58 -1.48
N PHE A 76 7.18 -1.87 -0.84
CA PHE A 76 5.75 -1.97 -1.09
C PHE A 76 5.20 -0.61 -1.54
N TRP A 77 4.81 -0.52 -2.81
CA TRP A 77 3.94 0.53 -3.29
C TRP A 77 2.51 0.28 -2.86
N ILE A 78 1.86 1.34 -2.39
CA ILE A 78 0.46 1.35 -1.99
C ILE A 78 -0.23 2.46 -2.76
N ALA A 79 -1.27 2.12 -3.48
CA ALA A 79 -2.15 3.08 -4.14
C ALA A 79 -3.03 3.79 -3.12
N LEU A 80 -3.24 5.10 -3.29
CA LEU A 80 -4.14 5.90 -2.46
C LEU A 80 -5.33 6.35 -3.31
N ASN A 81 -6.49 5.72 -3.09
CA ASN A 81 -7.68 5.90 -3.91
C ASN A 81 -8.53 7.10 -3.43
N THR A 82 -9.76 7.25 -3.92
CA THR A 82 -10.62 8.43 -3.72
C THR A 82 -10.83 8.80 -2.25
N GLY A 83 -11.19 10.06 -2.04
CA GLY A 83 -11.30 10.64 -0.71
C GLY A 83 -10.02 11.40 -0.40
N ARG A 84 -9.88 12.61 -0.97
CA ARG A 84 -8.97 13.63 -0.43
C ARG A 84 -9.48 13.96 0.97
N ALA A 85 -9.09 13.18 1.96
CA ALA A 85 -9.47 13.45 3.34
C ALA A 85 -8.76 14.74 3.78
N VAL A 86 -9.45 15.54 4.58
CA VAL A 86 -9.02 16.84 5.11
C VAL A 86 -7.72 16.75 5.95
N LEU A 87 -7.23 15.53 6.22
CA LEU A 87 -6.04 15.23 7.00
C LEU A 87 -4.80 15.04 6.11
N LYS A 88 -4.38 16.12 5.44
CA LYS A 88 -3.31 16.15 4.41
C LYS A 88 -1.97 15.53 4.83
N ASN A 89 -1.69 15.37 6.13
CA ASN A 89 -0.34 15.05 6.64
C ASN A 89 -0.28 13.88 7.67
N LEU A 90 -1.29 13.01 7.76
CA LEU A 90 -1.25 11.88 8.71
C LEU A 90 -0.84 10.57 8.04
N VAL A 91 0.45 10.39 7.80
CA VAL A 91 1.02 9.03 7.78
C VAL A 91 1.54 8.75 9.18
N HIS A 92 1.26 7.59 9.78
CA HIS A 92 1.90 7.16 11.03
C HIS A 92 2.53 5.78 10.83
N ASN A 93 3.70 5.55 11.43
CA ASN A 93 4.34 4.23 11.40
C ASN A 93 3.74 3.30 12.46
N LYS A 94 4.28 2.09 12.57
CA LYS A 94 3.88 1.07 13.56
C LYS A 94 3.90 1.52 15.03
N PHE A 95 4.60 2.61 15.37
CA PHE A 95 4.68 3.16 16.72
C PHE A 95 3.65 4.27 16.98
N GLY A 96 2.81 4.59 16.00
CA GLY A 96 1.92 5.74 16.08
C GLY A 96 2.67 7.07 16.05
N SER A 97 3.94 7.08 15.59
CA SER A 97 4.65 8.34 15.35
C SER A 97 4.32 8.84 13.95
N GLN A 98 4.05 10.14 13.84
CA GLN A 98 3.78 10.78 12.56
C GLN A 98 4.98 10.58 11.62
N VAL A 99 4.74 9.93 10.50
CA VAL A 99 5.63 9.90 9.35
C VAL A 99 5.39 11.19 8.59
N VAL A 100 6.38 12.08 8.68
CA VAL A 100 6.38 13.33 7.92
C VAL A 100 6.78 12.97 6.49
N LEU A 101 5.81 12.98 5.58
CA LEU A 101 6.12 13.01 4.15
C LEU A 101 6.91 14.30 3.85
N PRO A 102 7.81 14.30 2.85
CA PRO A 102 8.45 15.52 2.41
C PRO A 102 7.41 16.62 2.14
N SER A 103 7.72 17.86 2.51
CA SER A 103 6.75 18.99 2.47
C SER A 103 6.22 19.31 1.07
N TRP A 104 6.89 18.84 0.02
CA TRP A 104 6.46 18.96 -1.37
C TRP A 104 5.42 17.92 -1.80
N ILE A 105 5.07 16.94 -0.95
CA ILE A 105 4.01 15.96 -1.21
C ILE A 105 2.71 16.46 -0.56
N ALA A 106 1.92 17.22 -1.30
CA ALA A 106 0.68 17.85 -0.85
C ALA A 106 -0.58 17.02 -1.13
N ASP A 107 -0.59 16.20 -2.18
CA ASP A 107 -1.68 15.27 -2.52
C ASP A 107 -1.12 13.86 -2.83
N PRO A 108 -0.73 13.08 -1.82
CA PRO A 108 -0.16 11.76 -2.04
C PRO A 108 -1.19 10.84 -2.72
N VAL A 109 -0.83 10.32 -3.89
CA VAL A 109 -1.62 9.34 -4.66
C VAL A 109 -1.01 7.93 -4.62
N ALA A 110 0.25 7.84 -4.21
CA ALA A 110 0.92 6.58 -3.92
C ALA A 110 2.04 6.80 -2.88
N VAL A 111 2.30 5.79 -2.05
CA VAL A 111 3.39 5.80 -1.08
C VAL A 111 4.13 4.48 -1.14
N LYS A 112 5.46 4.52 -1.06
CA LYS A 112 6.34 3.36 -1.02
C LYS A 112 6.90 3.17 0.38
N PHE A 113 6.73 1.98 0.93
CA PHE A 113 7.28 1.59 2.22
C PHE A 113 8.35 0.52 2.07
N ASP A 114 9.38 0.58 2.91
CA ASP A 114 10.30 -0.54 3.07
C ASP A 114 9.69 -1.67 3.93
N ARG A 115 10.48 -2.70 4.22
CA ARG A 115 10.06 -3.84 5.05
C ARG A 115 9.79 -3.50 6.52
N ASP A 116 10.18 -2.32 7.00
CA ASP A 116 10.12 -1.95 8.42
C ASP A 116 9.07 -0.88 8.72
N GLY A 117 8.49 -0.30 7.66
CA GLY A 117 7.41 0.69 7.73
C GLY A 117 7.91 2.11 7.55
N ASN A 118 9.13 2.28 7.05
CA ASN A 118 9.66 3.58 6.69
C ASN A 118 9.20 3.93 5.28
N VAL A 119 8.79 5.19 5.09
CA VAL A 119 8.48 5.70 3.76
C VAL A 119 9.79 5.95 3.02
N VAL A 120 9.93 5.30 1.86
CA VAL A 120 11.11 5.37 0.97
C VAL A 120 10.76 5.94 -0.41
N GLY A 121 9.53 6.44 -0.58
CA GLY A 121 9.08 7.11 -1.79
C GLY A 121 7.60 7.50 -1.70
N ALA A 122 7.20 8.48 -2.48
CA ALA A 122 5.81 8.89 -2.64
C ALA A 122 5.61 9.54 -4.01
N VAL A 123 4.37 9.55 -4.49
CA VAL A 123 3.95 10.24 -5.70
C VAL A 123 2.91 11.27 -5.31
N ASP A 124 3.13 12.52 -5.73
CA ASP A 124 2.15 13.60 -5.59
C ASP A 124 1.26 13.64 -6.84
N GLY A 125 -0.05 13.71 -6.64
CA GLY A 125 -1.02 13.93 -7.70
C GLY A 125 -1.14 15.40 -8.11
N ASN A 126 -0.48 16.32 -7.40
CA ASN A 126 -0.51 17.77 -7.60
C ASN A 126 -1.93 18.38 -7.55
N GLY A 127 -2.89 17.68 -6.95
CA GLY A 127 -4.30 18.06 -6.96
C GLY A 127 -5.00 17.93 -8.32
N GLU A 128 -4.31 17.40 -9.33
CA GLU A 128 -4.82 17.27 -10.69
C GLU A 128 -5.87 16.15 -10.82
N SER A 129 -6.77 16.30 -11.79
CA SER A 129 -7.80 15.30 -12.05
C SER A 129 -7.25 14.00 -12.66
N THR A 130 -6.02 14.03 -13.21
CA THR A 130 -5.36 12.91 -13.86
C THR A 130 -5.15 11.73 -12.91
N LEU A 131 -4.65 11.97 -11.69
CA LEU A 131 -4.38 10.96 -10.66
C LEU A 131 -5.32 11.07 -9.46
N GLU A 132 -6.50 11.65 -9.64
CA GLU A 132 -7.46 11.83 -8.55
C GLU A 132 -7.99 10.50 -7.98
N SER A 133 -7.97 9.42 -8.76
CA SER A 133 -8.34 8.07 -8.29
C SER A 133 -7.32 7.07 -8.80
N VAL A 134 -6.43 6.65 -7.90
CA VAL A 134 -5.44 5.61 -8.15
C VAL A 134 -5.83 4.39 -7.32
N SER A 135 -6.21 3.31 -7.98
CA SER A 135 -6.49 2.01 -7.33
C SER A 135 -5.28 1.08 -7.36
N GLU A 136 -4.33 1.33 -8.26
CA GLU A 136 -3.13 0.51 -8.41
C GLU A 136 -1.91 1.35 -8.78
N VAL A 137 -0.76 1.02 -8.19
CA VAL A 137 0.55 1.50 -8.60
C VAL A 137 1.51 0.32 -8.65
N GLU A 138 2.18 0.12 -9.78
CA GLU A 138 3.16 -0.95 -9.96
C GLU A 138 4.47 -0.41 -10.53
N GLU A 139 5.59 -0.76 -9.90
CA GLU A 139 6.92 -0.41 -10.36
C GLU A 139 7.51 -1.55 -11.20
N HIS A 140 7.83 -1.24 -12.45
CA HIS A 140 8.45 -2.19 -13.37
C HIS A 140 9.42 -1.49 -14.32
N GLY A 141 10.69 -1.90 -14.31
CA GLY A 141 11.70 -1.41 -15.25
C GLY A 141 11.91 0.11 -15.20
N GLY A 142 11.99 0.69 -14.00
CA GLY A 142 12.15 2.16 -13.82
C GLY A 142 10.90 2.97 -14.16
N THR A 143 9.76 2.31 -14.37
CA THR A 143 8.49 2.96 -14.71
C THR A 143 7.44 2.62 -13.67
N LEU A 144 6.68 3.63 -13.25
CA LEU A 144 5.48 3.48 -12.45
C LEU A 144 4.25 3.45 -13.35
N TRP A 145 3.45 2.40 -13.18
CA TRP A 145 2.19 2.18 -13.88
C TRP A 145 1.05 2.43 -12.90
N PHE A 146 0.09 3.28 -13.28
CA PHE A 146 -1.05 3.65 -12.45
C PHE A 146 -2.34 3.12 -13.06
N GLY A 147 -3.10 2.38 -12.26
CA GLY A 147 -4.44 1.90 -12.58
C GLY A 147 -5.51 2.69 -11.83
N SER A 148 -6.70 2.75 -12.42
CA SER A 148 -7.88 3.35 -11.81
C SER A 148 -9.12 2.52 -12.13
N ALA A 149 -9.99 2.33 -11.14
CA ALA A 149 -11.29 1.71 -11.35
C ALA A 149 -12.28 2.62 -12.11
N VAL A 150 -11.98 3.93 -12.23
CA VAL A 150 -12.92 4.93 -12.77
C VAL A 150 -12.37 5.79 -13.89
N LYS A 151 -11.04 5.81 -14.11
CA LYS A 151 -10.44 6.58 -15.22
C LYS A 151 -10.32 5.70 -16.47
N PRO A 152 -10.56 6.25 -17.68
CA PRO A 152 -10.54 5.49 -18.93
C PRO A 152 -9.13 5.34 -19.53
N TYR A 153 -8.08 5.42 -18.72
CA TYR A 153 -6.69 5.43 -19.15
C TYR A 153 -5.77 4.76 -18.12
N VAL A 154 -4.58 4.37 -18.57
CA VAL A 154 -3.47 3.94 -17.73
C VAL A 154 -2.52 5.12 -17.55
N GLY A 155 -2.14 5.43 -16.31
CA GLY A 155 -1.11 6.42 -16.03
C GLY A 155 0.28 5.81 -16.13
N VAL A 156 1.23 6.55 -16.68
CA VAL A 156 2.64 6.11 -16.79
C VAL A 156 3.54 7.25 -16.34
N MET A 157 4.46 6.95 -15.43
CA MET A 157 5.48 7.90 -14.99
C MET A 157 6.84 7.21 -14.99
N HIS A 158 7.78 7.78 -15.74
CA HIS A 158 9.17 7.32 -15.70
C HIS A 158 9.82 7.88 -14.44
N GLN A 159 10.38 7.01 -13.60
CA GLN A 159 11.22 7.48 -12.49
C GLN A 159 12.48 8.06 -13.11
N ILE A 160 12.66 9.37 -12.95
CA ILE A 160 13.94 10.01 -13.23
C ILE A 160 14.83 9.67 -12.04
N ASP A 161 15.97 9.05 -12.28
CA ASP A 161 17.01 8.88 -11.27
C ASP A 161 17.38 10.28 -10.75
N ILE A 162 17.08 10.58 -9.47
CA ILE A 162 17.52 11.80 -8.77
C ILE A 162 18.74 11.45 -7.93
#